data_AF-A0A183UZF2-F1
#
_entry.id   AF-A0A183UZF2-F1
#
_cell.length_a   1.000
_cell.length_b   1.000
_cell.length_c   1.000
_cell.angle_alpha   90.00
_cell.angle_beta   90.00
_cell.angle_gamma   90.00
#
_symmetry.space_group_name_H-M   'P 1'
#
loop_
_entity.id
_entity.type
_entity.pdbx_description
1 polymer ?
#
loop_
_entity_poly.entity_id
_entity_poly.type
_entity_poly.pdbx_seq_one_letter_code
_entity_poly.pdbx_strand_id
1 'polypeptide(L)'
;MSEKMQFTKKDVWRYVKLEGNNCYSKPIVIKTWSYNAVVRGWVPAKEMKAFVDGNGYVELFVEDNLVPSFRGRNRFFCSFGSCW
;
A
#
# COMPACT_ATOMS: atom_id res chain seq x y z
N MET A 1 12.26 3.39 -6.98
CA MET A 1 11.25 4.24 -7.64
C MET A 1 9.98 4.17 -6.81
N SER A 2 9.35 5.30 -6.48
CA SER A 2 8.13 5.34 -5.66
C SER A 2 6.94 5.69 -6.56
N GLU A 3 5.94 4.81 -6.61
CA GLU A 3 4.71 5.03 -7.37
C GLU A 3 3.73 5.87 -6.54
N LYS A 4 3.17 6.92 -7.13
CA LYS A 4 2.14 7.75 -6.50
C LYS A 4 0.78 7.33 -7.03
N MET A 5 -0.16 7.10 -6.12
CA MET A 5 -1.51 6.69 -6.46
C MET A 5 -2.52 7.56 -5.70
N GLN A 6 -3.60 7.95 -6.39
CA GLN A 6 -4.66 8.78 -5.81
C GLN A 6 -5.97 7.98 -5.72
N PHE A 7 -6.54 7.96 -4.51
CA PHE A 7 -7.87 7.43 -4.24
C PHE A 7 -8.84 8.61 -4.21
N THR A 8 -9.70 8.73 -5.23
CA THR A 8 -10.65 9.85 -5.39
C THR A 8 -12.04 9.54 -4.84
N LYS A 9 -12.29 8.27 -4.47
CA LYS A 9 -13.55 7.80 -3.89
C LYS A 9 -13.25 6.84 -2.74
N LYS A 10 -14.16 6.76 -1.77
CA LYS A 10 -14.17 5.72 -0.74
C LYS A 10 -14.43 4.35 -1.38
N ASP A 11 -13.98 3.29 -0.70
CA ASP A 11 -14.20 1.89 -1.07
C ASP A 11 -13.66 1.47 -2.45
N VAL A 12 -12.62 2.16 -2.95
CA VAL A 12 -11.98 1.79 -4.21
C VAL A 12 -10.75 0.92 -3.94
N TRP A 13 -10.71 -0.26 -4.52
CA TRP A 13 -9.49 -1.04 -4.66
C TRP A 13 -8.67 -0.56 -5.86
N ARG A 14 -7.35 -0.61 -5.72
CA ARG A 14 -6.43 -0.39 -6.83
C ARG A 14 -5.47 -1.56 -6.94
N TYR A 15 -5.33 -2.07 -8.16
CA TYR A 15 -4.30 -3.05 -8.48
C TYR A 15 -2.97 -2.34 -8.59
N VAL A 16 -2.04 -2.70 -7.72
CA VAL A 16 -0.67 -2.19 -7.74
C VAL A 16 0.24 -3.35 -8.10
N LYS A 17 1.03 -3.17 -9.17
CA LYS A 17 2.12 -4.11 -9.47
C LYS A 17 3.24 -3.85 -8.47
N LEU A 18 3.63 -4.85 -7.71
CA LEU A 18 4.79 -4.76 -6.83
C LEU A 18 5.86 -5.73 -7.31
N GLU A 19 7.10 -5.26 -7.25
CA GLU A 19 8.28 -6.05 -7.54
C GLU A 19 8.97 -6.36 -6.21
N GLY A 20 8.79 -7.60 -5.75
CA GLY A 20 9.33 -8.09 -4.50
C GLY A 20 10.75 -8.59 -4.68
N ASN A 21 11.72 -7.87 -4.13
CA ASN A 21 13.11 -8.31 -4.07
C ASN A 21 13.32 -9.10 -2.77
N ASN A 22 13.04 -10.40 -2.77
CA ASN A 22 13.31 -11.34 -1.68
C ASN A 22 12.63 -10.97 -0.33
N CYS A 23 11.75 -11.85 0.15
CA CYS A 23 10.91 -11.58 1.34
C CYS A 23 11.70 -11.16 2.60
N TYR A 24 12.96 -11.55 2.69
CA TYR A 24 13.79 -11.36 3.89
C TYR A 24 14.72 -10.14 3.82
N SER A 25 14.77 -9.45 2.68
CA SER A 25 15.79 -8.42 2.48
C SER A 25 15.33 -7.02 2.91
N LYS A 26 14.21 -6.51 2.37
CA LYS A 26 13.70 -5.16 2.64
C LYS A 26 12.19 -5.10 2.52
N PRO A 27 11.48 -4.48 3.48
CA PRO A 27 10.05 -4.26 3.33
C PRO A 27 9.78 -3.18 2.28
N ILE A 28 8.69 -3.35 1.55
CA ILE A 28 8.05 -2.24 0.85
C ILE A 28 7.33 -1.37 1.88
N VAL A 29 7.38 -0.06 1.68
CA VAL A 29 6.73 0.91 2.56
C VAL A 29 5.65 1.62 1.78
N ILE A 30 4.41 1.47 2.23
CA ILE A 30 3.24 2.14 1.65
C ILE A 30 2.83 3.25 2.61
N LYS A 31 2.82 4.48 2.10
CA LYS A 31 2.45 5.67 2.90
C LYS A 31 1.19 6.29 2.32
N THR A 32 0.22 6.55 3.18
CA THR A 32 -0.97 7.31 2.84
C THR A 32 -0.80 8.76 3.24
N TRP A 33 -1.44 9.65 2.48
CA TRP A 33 -1.40 11.08 2.69
C TRP A 33 -2.82 11.61 2.69
N SER A 34 -3.13 12.56 3.56
CA SER A 34 -4.40 13.28 3.58
C SER A 34 -4.20 14.74 3.27
N TYR A 35 -5.18 15.35 2.59
CA TYR A 35 -5.14 16.77 2.32
C TYR A 35 -5.55 17.54 3.58
N ASN A 36 -4.67 18.40 4.07
CA ASN A 36 -4.93 19.28 5.19
C ASN A 36 -5.25 20.69 4.65
N ALA A 37 -6.50 21.10 4.85
CA ALA A 37 -7.01 22.39 4.38
C ALA A 37 -6.38 23.60 5.10
N VAL A 38 -5.91 23.44 6.34
CA VAL A 38 -5.29 24.52 7.14
C VAL A 38 -3.94 24.92 6.55
N VAL A 39 -3.11 23.94 6.23
CA VAL A 39 -1.79 24.16 5.59
C VAL A 39 -1.84 24.11 4.07
N ARG A 40 -3.06 23.95 3.50
CA ARG A 40 -3.32 23.80 2.05
C ARG A 40 -2.39 22.79 1.37
N GLY A 41 -2.14 21.66 2.01
CA GLY A 41 -1.13 20.70 1.57
C GLY A 41 -1.40 19.26 2.00
N TRP A 42 -0.74 18.32 1.34
CA TRP A 42 -0.78 16.90 1.71
C TRP A 42 0.13 16.64 2.91
N VAL A 43 -0.41 16.01 3.95
CA VAL A 43 0.34 15.59 5.14
C VAL A 43 0.36 14.06 5.24
N PRO A 44 1.46 13.45 5.76
CA PRO A 44 1.51 12.01 5.99
C PRO A 44 0.40 11.60 6.97
N ALA A 45 -0.34 10.54 6.64
CA ALA A 45 -1.42 10.03 7.47
C ALA A 45 -1.02 8.74 8.20
N LYS A 46 -0.77 7.66 7.44
CA LYS A 46 -0.37 6.35 7.98
C LYS A 46 0.67 5.68 7.09
N GLU A 47 1.36 4.70 7.64
CA GLU A 47 2.26 3.84 6.88
C GLU A 47 2.02 2.36 7.19
N MET A 48 2.23 1.51 6.19
CA MET A 48 2.29 0.06 6.31
C MET A 48 3.62 -0.42 5.73
N LYS A 49 4.20 -1.42 6.39
CA LYS A 49 5.36 -2.16 5.90
C LYS A 49 4.89 -3.55 5.50
N ALA A 50 5.26 -4.00 4.32
CA ALA A 50 4.98 -5.35 3.87
C ALA A 50 6.24 -5.98 3.30
N PHE A 51 6.39 -7.28 3.50
CA PHE A 51 7.43 -8.07 2.89
C PHE A 51 6.79 -8.90 1.77
N VAL A 52 7.30 -8.77 0.56
CA VAL A 52 6.77 -9.47 -0.63
C VAL A 52 7.92 -10.08 -1.41
N ASP A 53 7.72 -11.30 -1.91
CA ASP A 53 8.69 -12.02 -2.74
C ASP A 53 8.10 -12.41 -4.09
N GLY A 54 8.84 -12.07 -5.15
CA GLY A 54 8.42 -12.22 -6.53
C GLY A 54 7.65 -11.00 -7.07
N ASN A 55 7.27 -11.09 -8.34
CA ASN A 55 6.58 -10.02 -9.07
C ASN A 55 5.10 -10.37 -9.18
N GLY A 56 4.24 -9.50 -8.67
CA GLY A 56 2.81 -9.77 -8.60
C GLY A 56 1.97 -8.51 -8.51
N TYR A 57 0.67 -8.73 -8.29
CA TYR A 57 -0.29 -7.65 -8.11
C TYR A 57 -0.92 -7.77 -6.73
N VAL A 58 -0.98 -6.65 -6.01
CA VAL A 58 -1.79 -6.54 -4.79
C VAL A 58 -3.01 -5.70 -5.06
N GLU A 59 -4.10 -6.05 -4.40
CA GLU A 59 -5.27 -5.20 -4.26
C GLU A 59 -5.05 -4.30 -3.04
N LEU A 60 -4.60 -3.07 -3.30
CA LEU A 60 -4.42 -2.07 -2.28
C LEU A 60 -5.76 -1.39 -1.99
N PHE A 61 -6.12 -1.39 -0.72
CA PHE A 61 -7.29 -0.72 -0.18
C PHE A 61 -6.86 0.28 0.89
N VAL A 62 -7.52 1.43 0.96
CA VAL A 62 -7.29 2.43 2.02
C VAL A 62 -8.60 2.61 2.76
N GLU A 63 -8.60 2.24 4.03
CA GLU A 63 -9.76 2.39 4.91
C GLU A 63 -10.04 3.85 5.28
N ASP A 64 -11.20 4.10 5.89
CA ASP A 64 -11.63 5.44 6.33
C ASP A 64 -10.65 6.08 7.33
N ASN A 65 -9.94 5.27 8.11
CA ASN A 65 -8.89 5.70 9.04
C ASN A 65 -7.54 5.97 8.34
N LEU A 66 -7.51 5.93 7.00
CA LEU A 66 -6.35 6.09 6.13
C LEU A 66 -5.29 4.99 6.28
N VAL A 67 -5.63 3.87 6.93
CA VAL A 67 -4.75 2.70 7.04
C VAL A 67 -4.81 1.93 5.72
N PRO A 68 -3.65 1.75 5.04
CA PRO A 68 -3.60 0.90 3.87
C PRO A 68 -3.61 -0.59 4.28
N SER A 69 -4.33 -1.41 3.50
CA SER A 69 -4.40 -2.86 3.68
C SER A 69 -4.39 -3.59 2.33
N PHE A 70 -3.95 -4.85 2.34
CA PHE A 70 -4.02 -5.72 1.18
C PHE A 70 -5.24 -6.62 1.28
N ARG A 71 -6.18 -6.50 0.33
CA ARG A 71 -7.39 -7.34 0.27
C ARG A 71 -7.18 -8.62 -0.56
N GLY A 72 -6.20 -8.60 -1.45
CA GLY A 72 -5.87 -9.70 -2.34
C GLY A 72 -4.40 -9.66 -2.72
N ARG A 73 -3.80 -10.83 -2.88
CA ARG A 73 -2.41 -11.02 -3.33
C ARG A 73 -2.41 -12.01 -4.48
N ASN A 74 -2.02 -11.54 -5.66
CA ASN A 74 -1.91 -12.38 -6.85
C ASN A 74 -0.45 -12.52 -7.26
N ARG A 75 0.02 -13.77 -7.33
CA ARG A 75 1.37 -14.18 -7.81
C ARG A 75 2.57 -13.82 -6.93
N PHE A 76 2.36 -13.47 -5.65
CA PHE A 76 3.47 -13.42 -4.68
C PHE A 76 3.72 -14.79 -4.07
N PHE A 77 4.99 -15.21 -4.01
CA PHE A 77 5.40 -16.51 -3.50
C PHE A 77 5.51 -16.53 -1.97
N CYS A 78 5.87 -15.40 -1.37
CA CYS A 78 5.96 -15.23 0.07
C CYS A 78 5.48 -13.83 0.44
N SER A 79 4.74 -13.73 1.55
CA SER A 79 4.44 -12.43 2.15
C SER A 79 4.17 -12.54 3.64
N PHE A 80 4.91 -11.75 4.42
CA PHE A 80 4.70 -11.57 5.86
C PHE A 80 4.07 -10.20 6.12
N GLY A 81 2.98 -10.19 6.90
CA GLY A 81 2.17 -9.01 7.20
C GLY A 81 0.74 -9.39 7.56
N SER A 82 -0.03 -8.43 8.09
CA SER A 82 -1.40 -8.64 8.58
C SER A 82 -2.30 -9.21 7.48
N CYS A 83 -2.53 -10.52 7.53
CA CYS A 83 -3.65 -11.16 6.84
C CYS A 83 -4.85 -11.03 7.78
N TRP A 84 -5.73 -10.08 7.50
CA TRP A 84 -7.04 -10.00 8.16
C TRP A 84 -8.11 -10.00 7.09
#